data_AF-A0A7X9DMK2-F1
#
_entry.id   AF-A0A7X9DMK2-F1
#
_cell.length_a   1.000
_cell.length_b   1.000
_cell.length_c   1.000
_cell.angle_alpha   90.00
_cell.angle_beta   90.00
_cell.angle_gamma   90.00
#
_symmetry.space_group_name_H-M   'P 1'
#
loop_
_entity.id
_entity.type
_entity.pdbx_description
1 polymer ?
#
loop_
_entity_poly.entity_id
_entity_poly.type
_entity_poly.pdbx_seq_one_letter_code
_entity_poly.pdbx_strand_id
1 'polypeptide(L)'
;FRKGAWFYLFASVDYCCRGIKSNYKIMVGRSEKITGPYLDQSGQRLDQGGGTIVLEGNSDWPGVGHNSIYTFDNTDYLIFHGYDAHDNGKPKLLIRKVKWNLAGWPEVAL
;
A
#
# COMPACT_ATOMS: atom_id res chain seq x y z
N PHE A 1 -7.95 6.94 3.88
CA PHE A 1 -7.63 6.93 5.33
C PHE A 1 -7.28 8.34 5.79
N ARG A 2 -7.76 8.81 6.94
CA ARG A 2 -7.46 10.16 7.45
C ARG A 2 -6.48 10.07 8.62
N LYS A 3 -5.38 10.82 8.56
CA LYS A 3 -4.40 10.90 9.65
C LYS A 3 -3.80 12.30 9.70
N GLY A 4 -3.90 12.96 10.86
CA GLY A 4 -3.55 14.37 11.00
C GLY A 4 -4.35 15.23 10.03
N ALA A 5 -3.65 16.11 9.30
CA ALA A 5 -4.24 17.01 8.30
C ALA A 5 -4.52 16.33 6.94
N TRP A 6 -4.09 15.08 6.75
CA TRP A 6 -4.06 14.44 5.43
C TRP A 6 -5.11 13.35 5.27
N PHE A 7 -5.69 13.31 4.07
CA PHE A 7 -6.34 12.14 3.50
C PHE A 7 -5.32 11.36 2.67
N TYR A 8 -5.15 10.08 2.96
CA TYR A 8 -4.32 9.14 2.21
C TYR A 8 -5.19 8.26 1.32
N LEU A 9 -4.85 8.22 0.03
CA LEU A 9 -5.39 7.29 -0.95
C LEU A 9 -4.36 6.20 -1.19
N PHE A 10 -4.66 4.99 -0.73
CA PHE A 10 -3.91 3.80 -1.09
C PHE A 10 -4.51 3.19 -2.35
N ALA A 11 -3.66 2.74 -3.24
CA ALA A 11 -4.05 2.08 -4.48
C ALA A 11 -3.15 0.87 -4.72
N SER A 12 -3.66 -0.11 -5.46
CA SER A 12 -2.84 -1.21 -5.95
C SER A 12 -2.60 -1.06 -7.44
N VAL A 13 -1.36 -1.25 -7.84
CA VAL A 13 -0.90 -1.09 -9.23
C VAL A 13 -0.28 -2.38 -9.75
N ASP A 14 -0.20 -2.47 -11.08
CA ASP A 14 0.22 -3.65 -11.84
C ASP A 14 -0.76 -4.83 -11.72
N TYR A 15 -0.26 -6.06 -11.84
CA TYR A 15 -1.11 -7.23 -12.11
C TYR A 15 -1.23 -8.16 -10.90
N CYS A 16 -2.46 -8.29 -10.42
CA CYS A 16 -2.88 -9.33 -9.49
C CYS A 16 -3.14 -10.66 -10.21
N CYS A 17 -3.52 -11.67 -9.43
CA CYS A 17 -4.33 -12.78 -9.89
C CYS A 17 -3.60 -13.71 -10.88
N ARG A 18 -2.26 -13.70 -10.83
CA ARG A 18 -1.35 -14.49 -11.67
C ARG A 18 -0.47 -15.43 -10.85
N GLY A 19 -0.85 -15.71 -9.60
CA GLY A 19 -0.08 -16.53 -8.66
C GLY A 19 1.34 -15.99 -8.51
N ILE A 20 2.33 -16.88 -8.67
CA ILE A 20 3.77 -16.53 -8.62
C ILE A 20 4.22 -15.51 -9.68
N LYS A 21 3.42 -15.30 -10.75
CA LYS A 21 3.72 -14.32 -11.80
C LYS A 21 3.06 -12.95 -11.54
N SER A 22 2.39 -12.79 -10.41
CA SER A 22 1.86 -11.48 -10.00
C SER A 22 3.01 -10.54 -9.68
N ASN A 23 2.88 -9.27 -10.00
CA ASN A 23 3.86 -8.22 -9.67
C ASN A 23 3.17 -7.03 -8.98
N TYR A 24 2.03 -7.31 -8.35
CA TYR A 24 1.13 -6.37 -7.70
C TYR A 24 1.84 -5.62 -6.59
N LYS A 25 1.60 -4.30 -6.51
CA LYS A 25 2.22 -3.41 -5.51
C LYS A 25 1.16 -2.55 -4.85
N ILE A 26 1.48 -2.02 -3.68
CA ILE A 26 0.68 -1.01 -2.97
C ILE A 26 1.41 0.32 -3.05
N MET A 27 0.70 1.35 -3.51
CA MET A 27 1.18 2.72 -3.53
C MET A 27 0.25 3.65 -2.75
N VAL A 28 0.74 4.85 -2.43
CA VAL A 28 -0.01 5.86 -1.69
C VAL A 28 0.24 7.28 -2.22
N GLY A 29 -0.78 8.11 -2.10
CA GLY A 29 -0.68 9.56 -2.18
C GLY A 29 -1.52 10.21 -1.07
N ARG A 30 -1.33 11.51 -0.85
CA ARG A 30 -2.08 12.28 0.15
C ARG A 30 -2.57 13.62 -0.36
N SER A 31 -3.64 14.12 0.27
CA SER A 31 -4.23 15.44 0.03
C SER A 31 -4.81 16.03 1.32
N GLU A 32 -4.80 17.35 1.46
CA GLU A 32 -5.50 18.03 2.57
C GLU A 32 -7.03 18.03 2.37
N LYS A 33 -7.48 17.88 1.12
CA LYS A 33 -8.90 17.82 0.75
C LYS A 33 -9.26 16.41 0.30
N ILE A 34 -10.40 15.91 0.73
CA ILE A 34 -10.89 14.59 0.30
C ILE A 34 -11.11 14.50 -1.22
N THR A 35 -11.35 15.63 -1.88
CA THR A 35 -11.50 15.72 -3.34
C THR A 35 -10.18 15.81 -4.10
N GLY A 36 -9.04 15.83 -3.40
CA GLY A 36 -7.73 15.96 -4.01
C GLY A 36 -7.31 17.41 -4.34
N PRO A 37 -6.24 17.57 -5.14
CA PRO A 37 -5.46 16.50 -5.77
C PRO A 37 -4.67 15.67 -4.75
N TYR A 38 -4.51 14.38 -5.02
CA TYR A 38 -3.63 13.49 -4.26
C TYR A 38 -2.24 13.49 -4.89
N LEU A 39 -1.23 13.82 -4.09
CA LEU A 39 0.17 13.86 -4.51
C LEU A 39 0.95 12.76 -3.81
N ASP A 40 1.97 12.24 -4.47
CA ASP A 40 2.95 11.36 -3.85
C ASP A 40 4.06 12.15 -3.12
N GLN A 41 5.07 11.44 -2.60
CA GLN A 41 6.17 12.03 -1.84
C GLN A 41 7.08 12.96 -2.67
N SER A 42 7.16 12.77 -3.99
CA SER A 42 7.91 13.66 -4.89
C SER A 42 7.05 14.81 -5.43
N GLY A 43 5.76 14.85 -5.10
CA GLY A 43 4.82 15.89 -5.53
C GLY A 43 4.12 15.58 -6.85
N GLN A 44 4.27 14.37 -7.40
CA GLN A 44 3.57 13.94 -8.62
C GLN A 44 2.12 13.59 -8.29
N ARG A 45 1.20 13.99 -9.16
CA ARG A 45 -0.22 13.68 -9.01
C ARG A 45 -0.53 12.22 -9.27
N LEU A 46 -1.34 11.60 -8.40
CA LEU A 46 -1.76 10.20 -8.56
C LEU A 46 -2.60 9.97 -9.83
N ASP A 47 -3.41 10.94 -10.23
CA ASP A 47 -4.19 10.88 -11.47
C ASP A 47 -3.34 11.12 -12.74
N GLN A 48 -2.04 11.35 -12.56
CA GLN A 48 -1.05 11.53 -13.64
C GLN A 48 0.10 10.52 -13.49
N GLY A 49 -0.17 9.36 -12.89
CA GLY A 49 0.80 8.26 -12.74
C GLY A 49 1.77 8.40 -11.57
N GLY A 50 1.59 9.38 -10.70
CA GLY A 50 2.32 9.46 -9.42
C GLY A 50 1.88 8.37 -8.43
N GLY A 51 2.68 8.19 -7.39
CA GLY A 51 2.41 7.24 -6.32
C GLY A 51 3.67 6.79 -5.62
N THR A 52 3.73 6.97 -4.29
CA THR A 52 4.84 6.45 -3.49
C THR A 52 4.58 4.97 -3.20
N ILE A 53 5.51 4.10 -3.59
CA ILE A 53 5.43 2.66 -3.26
C ILE A 53 5.50 2.49 -1.74
N VAL A 54 4.52 1.79 -1.19
CA VAL A 54 4.44 1.40 0.23
C VAL A 54 4.94 -0.03 0.41
N LEU A 55 4.52 -0.93 -0.49
CA LEU A 55 4.96 -2.31 -0.53
C LEU A 55 5.08 -2.78 -1.97
N GLU A 56 6.18 -3.45 -2.26
CA GLU A 56 6.39 -4.23 -3.48
C GLU A 56 6.72 -5.67 -3.10
N GLY A 57 6.44 -6.59 -4.02
CA GLY A 57 6.71 -8.00 -3.79
C GLY A 57 8.20 -8.34 -3.68
N ASN A 58 8.49 -9.52 -3.12
CA ASN A 58 9.84 -10.09 -3.02
C ASN A 58 9.84 -11.56 -3.48
N SER A 59 10.93 -12.31 -3.22
CA SER A 59 11.03 -13.72 -3.60
C SER A 59 9.94 -14.61 -3.00
N ASP A 60 9.50 -14.28 -1.79
CA ASP A 60 8.55 -15.09 -1.02
C ASP A 60 7.10 -14.67 -1.33
N TRP A 61 6.92 -13.39 -1.66
CA TRP A 61 5.64 -12.74 -1.93
C TRP A 61 5.73 -11.92 -3.23
N PRO A 62 5.75 -12.54 -4.42
CA PRO A 62 5.96 -11.87 -5.71
C PRO A 62 4.99 -10.73 -6.03
N GLY A 63 3.77 -10.76 -5.47
CA GLY A 63 2.83 -9.64 -5.55
C GLY A 63 2.03 -9.49 -4.27
N VAL A 64 1.80 -8.24 -3.88
CA VAL A 64 1.02 -7.86 -2.69
C VAL A 64 0.10 -6.69 -3.01
N GLY A 65 -1.13 -6.72 -2.52
CA GLY A 65 -2.07 -5.65 -2.83
C GLY A 65 -3.51 -5.87 -2.35
N HIS A 66 -4.42 -5.10 -2.94
CA HIS A 66 -5.81 -4.97 -2.51
C HIS A 66 -5.88 -4.69 -1.00
N ASN A 67 -5.22 -3.62 -0.59
CA ASN A 67 -5.07 -3.32 0.81
C ASN A 67 -6.31 -2.61 1.38
N SER A 68 -6.41 -2.71 2.69
CA SER A 68 -7.20 -1.86 3.57
C SER A 68 -6.31 -1.37 4.70
N ILE A 69 -6.74 -0.32 5.40
CA ILE A 69 -5.98 0.27 6.50
C ILE A 69 -6.92 0.70 7.61
N TYR A 70 -6.57 0.36 8.84
CA TYR A 70 -7.38 0.60 10.03
C TYR A 70 -6.52 0.98 11.21
N THR A 71 -7.12 1.69 12.17
CA THR A 71 -6.51 1.98 13.47
C THR A 71 -7.19 1.10 14.52
N PHE A 72 -6.39 0.31 15.24
CA PHE A 72 -6.81 -0.45 16.42
C PHE A 72 -5.88 -0.09 17.57
N ASP A 73 -6.44 0.33 18.71
CA ASP A 73 -5.67 0.67 19.91
C ASP A 73 -4.48 1.59 19.62
N ASN A 74 -4.78 2.71 18.95
CA ASN A 74 -3.80 3.73 18.51
C ASN A 74 -2.68 3.22 17.58
N THR A 75 -2.78 1.98 17.09
CA THR A 75 -1.85 1.39 16.13
C THR A 75 -2.51 1.24 14.78
N ASP A 76 -1.84 1.72 13.73
CA ASP A 76 -2.32 1.57 12.37
C ASP A 76 -1.84 0.25 11.77
N TYR A 77 -2.74 -0.45 11.08
CA TYR A 77 -2.48 -1.73 10.44
C TYR A 77 -2.83 -1.66 8.97
N LEU A 78 -1.92 -2.14 8.12
CA LEU A 78 -2.16 -2.43 6.72
C LEU A 78 -2.56 -3.90 6.60
N ILE A 79 -3.71 -4.14 5.99
CA ILE A 79 -4.28 -5.48 5.80
C ILE A 79 -4.41 -5.71 4.30
N PHE A 80 -3.78 -6.76 3.78
CA PHE A 80 -3.70 -7.00 2.34
C PHE A 80 -3.51 -8.49 2.06
N HIS A 81 -3.60 -8.91 0.80
CA HIS A 81 -3.19 -10.25 0.41
C HIS A 81 -1.83 -10.24 -0.27
N GLY A 82 -1.10 -11.34 -0.12
CA GLY A 82 0.10 -11.64 -0.89
C GLY A 82 0.01 -13.01 -1.55
N TYR A 83 0.63 -13.18 -2.72
CA TYR A 83 0.74 -14.48 -3.39
C TYR A 83 1.94 -15.23 -2.83
N ASP A 84 1.74 -16.35 -2.13
CA ASP A 84 2.83 -17.09 -1.45
C ASP A 84 3.61 -17.97 -2.44
N ALA A 85 4.88 -17.66 -2.70
CA ALA A 85 5.74 -18.43 -3.61
C ALA A 85 5.99 -19.86 -3.14
N HIS A 86 5.89 -20.12 -1.84
CA HIS A 86 6.11 -21.44 -1.23
C HIS A 86 4.84 -22.31 -1.27
N ASP A 87 3.71 -21.75 -1.71
CA ASP A 87 2.42 -22.40 -1.83
C ASP A 87 1.77 -22.10 -3.19
N ASN A 88 2.56 -22.26 -4.26
CA ASN A 88 2.12 -22.11 -5.67
C ASN A 88 1.42 -20.78 -6.00
N GLY A 89 1.78 -19.71 -5.29
CA GLY A 89 1.17 -18.39 -5.44
C GLY A 89 -0.25 -18.33 -4.89
N LYS A 90 -0.64 -19.17 -3.93
CA LYS A 90 -1.94 -19.07 -3.27
C LYS A 90 -2.03 -17.74 -2.50
N PRO A 91 -3.11 -16.96 -2.64
CA PRO A 91 -3.25 -15.71 -1.92
C PRO A 91 -3.45 -15.97 -0.42
N LYS A 92 -2.66 -15.29 0.42
CA LYS A 92 -2.72 -15.38 1.89
C LYS A 92 -2.91 -13.99 2.49
N LEU A 93 -3.61 -13.96 3.63
CA LEU A 93 -3.78 -12.74 4.41
C LEU A 93 -2.45 -12.33 5.04
N LEU A 94 -2.08 -11.07 4.83
CA LEU A 94 -0.96 -10.42 5.48
C LEU A 94 -1.46 -9.19 6.24
N ILE A 95 -1.02 -9.08 7.48
CA ILE A 95 -1.29 -7.93 8.35
C ILE A 95 0.05 -7.39 8.81
N ARG A 96 0.27 -6.09 8.67
CA ARG A 96 1.50 -5.41 9.08
C ARG A 96 1.17 -4.14 9.82
N LYS A 97 1.95 -3.82 10.85
CA LYS A 97 1.90 -2.52 11.51
C LYS A 97 2.43 -1.45 10.54
N VAL A 98 1.78 -0.30 10.51
CA VAL A 98 2.21 0.87 9.75
C VAL A 98 3.00 1.78 10.68
N LYS A 99 4.26 2.04 10.33
CA LYS A 99 5.02 3.14 10.92
C LYS A 99 4.82 4.38 10.07
N TRP A 100 4.98 5.55 10.67
CA TRP A 100 4.86 6.81 9.98
C TRP A 100 6.13 7.61 10.22
N ASN A 101 6.79 8.05 9.15
CA ASN A 101 7.98 8.86 9.29
C ASN A 101 7.64 10.32 9.65
N LEU A 102 8.68 11.12 9.95
CA LEU A 102 8.53 12.52 10.35
C LEU A 102 7.82 13.38 9.30
N ALA A 103 7.94 13.03 8.02
CA ALA A 103 7.24 13.70 6.93
C ALA A 103 5.78 13.25 6.78
N GLY A 104 5.32 12.28 7.57
CA GLY A 104 3.95 11.76 7.56
C GLY A 104 3.68 10.78 6.42
N TRP A 105 4.66 10.01 5.97
CA TRP A 105 4.46 8.93 4.99
C TRP A 105 4.47 7.55 5.67
N PRO A 106 3.65 6.59 5.19
CA PRO A 106 3.59 5.26 5.78
C PRO A 106 4.82 4.44 5.36
N GLU A 107 5.37 3.71 6.32
CA GLU A 107 6.48 2.76 6.16
C GLU A 107 6.03 1.40 6.68
N VAL A 108 6.09 0.39 5.82
CA VAL A 108 5.63 -0.97 6.11
C VAL A 108 6.71 -1.95 5.64
N ALA A 109 7.01 -2.94 6.46
CA ALA A 109 7.92 -4.03 6.09
C ALA A 109 7.11 -5.22 5.58
N LEU A 110 7.56 -5.83 4.47
CA LEU A 110 6.98 -7.07 3.93
C LEU A 110 7.50 -8.28 4.69
#